data_AF-A0A2U3PAT0-F1
#
_entry.id   AF-A0A2U3PAT0-F1
#
_cell.length_a   1.000
_cell.length_b   1.000
_cell.length_c   1.000
_cell.angle_alpha   90.00
_cell.angle_beta   90.00
_cell.angle_gamma   90.00
#
_symmetry.space_group_name_H-M   'P 1'
#
loop_
_entity.id
_entity.type
_entity.pdbx_description
1 polymer ?
#
loop_
_entity_poly.entity_id
_entity_poly.type
_entity_poly.pdbx_seq_one_letter_code
_entity_poly.pdbx_strand_id
1 'polypeptide(L)'
;VTSAGDDVERVEQLPRSDWTDQDLLTKDEARERLVGEIGRTRARLNEVKASSGDPAQIDAEIILLARRLNAMESVRDEYNDYLDG
;
A
#
# COMPACT_ATOMS: atom_id res chain seq x y z
N VAL A 1 -58.86 7.51 -21.42
CA VAL A 1 -57.80 8.25 -20.68
C VAL A 1 -56.77 7.23 -20.26
N THR A 2 -55.69 7.09 -21.04
CA THR A 2 -54.63 6.12 -20.81
C THR A 2 -53.69 6.64 -19.74
N SER A 3 -53.61 5.88 -18.64
CA SER A 3 -52.62 6.03 -17.57
C SER A 3 -51.21 5.94 -18.17
N ALA A 4 -50.43 7.01 -18.05
CA ALA A 4 -49.05 7.03 -18.49
C ALA A 4 -48.17 7.53 -17.35
N GLY A 5 -47.23 6.68 -16.95
CA GLY A 5 -45.96 7.07 -16.36
C GLY A 5 -45.98 7.33 -14.87
N ASP A 6 -45.84 6.28 -14.07
CA ASP A 6 -45.03 6.38 -12.84
C ASP A 6 -44.46 5.01 -12.42
N ASP A 7 -43.93 4.24 -13.37
CA ASP A 7 -42.97 3.18 -13.03
C ASP A 7 -41.57 3.79 -13.12
N VAL A 8 -41.25 4.64 -12.15
CA VAL A 8 -39.87 5.02 -11.89
C VAL A 8 -39.24 3.77 -11.28
N GLU A 9 -38.56 3.00 -12.11
CA GLU A 9 -37.71 1.88 -11.69
C GLU A 9 -36.90 2.35 -10.48
N ARG A 10 -37.23 1.83 -9.28
CA ARG A 10 -36.55 2.21 -8.06
C ARG A 10 -35.10 1.81 -8.22
N VAL A 11 -34.25 2.79 -8.51
CA VAL A 11 -32.80 2.61 -8.48
C VAL A 11 -32.46 2.09 -7.09
N GLU A 12 -32.14 0.81 -6.99
CA GLU A 12 -31.60 0.24 -5.74
C GLU A 12 -30.30 0.98 -5.46
N GLN A 13 -30.36 1.89 -4.49
CA GLN A 13 -29.19 2.59 -4.00
C GLN A 13 -28.28 1.52 -3.40
N LEU A 14 -27.10 1.35 -4.00
CA LEU A 14 -26.06 0.46 -3.47
C LEU A 14 -25.81 0.85 -1.99
N PRO A 15 -25.53 -0.13 -1.11
CA PRO A 15 -25.08 0.16 0.25
C PRO A 15 -23.97 1.20 0.18
N ARG A 16 -24.04 2.23 1.05
CA ARG A 16 -22.98 3.25 1.13
C ARG A 16 -21.64 2.52 1.16
N SER A 17 -20.80 2.82 0.18
CA SER A 17 -19.50 2.17 0.09
C SER A 17 -18.73 2.48 1.36
N ASP A 18 -18.34 1.45 2.13
CA ASP A 18 -17.50 1.57 3.34
C ASP A 18 -16.15 2.28 3.05
N TRP A 19 -15.82 2.48 1.77
CA TRP A 19 -14.69 3.27 1.29
C TRP A 19 -14.83 4.77 1.53
N THR A 20 -16.04 5.28 1.77
CA THR A 20 -16.28 6.72 1.98
C THR A 20 -15.97 7.15 3.42
N ASP A 21 -15.97 6.21 4.37
CA ASP A 21 -15.67 6.46 5.78
C ASP A 21 -14.19 6.19 6.13
N GLN A 22 -13.38 5.79 5.14
CA GLN A 22 -11.94 5.65 5.31
C GLN A 22 -11.25 7.01 5.09
N ASP A 23 -10.41 7.39 6.05
CA ASP A 23 -9.48 8.50 5.89
C ASP A 23 -8.41 8.11 4.86
N LEU A 24 -8.70 8.38 3.60
CA LEU A 24 -7.83 8.07 2.48
C LEU A 24 -6.65 9.05 2.46
N LEU A 25 -5.46 8.49 2.30
CA LEU A 25 -4.25 9.28 2.18
C LEU A 25 -4.20 9.97 0.82
N THR A 26 -3.73 11.21 0.84
CA THR A 26 -3.20 11.82 -0.38
C THR A 26 -2.01 10.99 -0.88
N LYS A 27 -1.72 11.11 -2.18
CA LYS A 27 -0.57 10.40 -2.77
C LYS A 27 0.75 10.79 -2.11
N ASP A 28 0.88 12.06 -1.69
CA ASP A 28 2.07 12.56 -0.99
C ASP A 28 2.21 11.93 0.41
N GLU A 29 1.13 11.88 1.20
CA GLU A 29 1.14 11.23 2.51
C GLU A 29 1.44 9.73 2.42
N ALA A 30 0.89 9.06 1.40
CA ALA A 30 1.19 7.66 1.11
C ALA A 30 2.68 7.48 0.77
N ARG A 31 3.25 8.37 -0.06
CA ARG A 31 4.67 8.36 -0.42
C ARG A 31 5.57 8.57 0.78
N GLU A 32 5.29 9.57 1.62
CA GLU A 32 6.08 9.85 2.82
C GLU A 32 6.10 8.66 3.78
N ARG A 33 4.95 8.02 3.99
CA ARG A 33 4.84 6.81 4.81
C ARG A 33 5.62 5.64 4.21
N LEU A 34 5.56 5.47 2.88
CA LEU A 34 6.34 4.46 2.17
C LEU A 34 7.85 4.68 2.35
N VAL A 35 8.34 5.92 2.19
CA VAL A 35 9.75 6.27 2.42
C VAL A 35 10.17 5.96 3.86
N GLY A 36 9.32 6.28 4.83
CA GLY A 36 9.56 5.94 6.24
C GLY A 36 9.66 4.42 6.47
N GLU A 37 8.79 3.63 5.84
CA GLU A 37 8.81 2.16 5.96
C GLU A 37 10.03 1.53 5.28
N ILE A 38 10.46 2.07 4.13
CA ILE A 38 11.72 1.71 3.48
C ILE A 38 12.90 1.93 4.45
N GLY A 39 12.95 3.08 5.12
CA GLY A 39 13.97 3.39 6.12
C GLY A 39 14.00 2.38 7.27
N ARG A 40 12.83 2.08 7.86
CA ARG A 40 12.70 1.08 8.94
C ARG A 40 13.12 -0.31 8.49
N THR A 41 12.73 -0.72 7.28
CA THR A 41 13.06 -2.05 6.74
C THR A 41 14.55 -2.19 6.47
N ARG A 42 15.20 -1.13 5.95
CA ARG A 42 16.67 -1.08 5.79
C ARG A 42 17.39 -1.20 7.13
N ALA A 43 16.94 -0.46 8.15
CA ALA A 43 17.51 -0.54 9.49
C ALA A 43 17.39 -1.96 10.06
N ARG A 44 16.20 -2.56 9.98
CA ARG A 44 15.97 -3.94 10.42
C ARG A 44 16.85 -4.95 9.67
N LEU A 45 16.99 -4.81 8.35
CA LEU A 45 17.86 -5.68 7.56
C LEU A 45 19.32 -5.61 8.03
N ASN A 46 19.81 -4.42 8.38
CA ASN A 46 21.15 -4.24 8.90
C ASN A 46 21.32 -4.86 10.30
N GLU A 47 20.33 -4.72 11.18
CA GLU A 47 20.32 -5.36 12.51
C GLU A 47 20.38 -6.89 12.42
N VAL A 48 19.60 -7.47 11.50
CA VAL A 48 19.56 -8.92 11.29
C VAL A 48 20.91 -9.41 10.74
N LYS A 49 21.51 -8.69 9.79
CA LYS A 49 22.85 -9.00 9.27
C LYS A 49 23.95 -8.92 10.32
N ALA A 50 23.77 -8.10 11.36
CA ALA A 50 24.71 -7.96 12.47
C ALA A 50 24.43 -8.93 13.64
N SER A 51 23.33 -9.69 13.60
CA SER A 51 22.95 -10.61 14.68
C SER A 51 23.79 -11.88 14.67
N SER A 52 24.01 -12.44 15.87
CA SER A 52 24.81 -13.66 16.09
C SER A 52 23.93 -14.87 16.48
N GLY A 53 22.73 -14.95 15.92
CA GLY A 53 21.76 -16.03 16.14
C GLY A 53 21.96 -17.25 15.24
N ASP A 54 20.93 -18.08 15.13
CA ASP A 54 20.93 -19.22 14.21
C ASP A 54 21.10 -18.75 12.74
N PRO A 55 22.15 -19.21 12.02
CA PRO A 55 22.41 -18.78 10.66
C PRO A 55 21.24 -19.05 9.69
N ALA A 56 20.57 -20.20 9.82
CA ALA A 56 19.46 -20.54 8.93
C ALA A 56 18.26 -19.61 9.10
N GLN A 57 17.94 -19.26 10.35
CA GLN A 57 16.91 -18.28 10.66
C GLN A 57 17.28 -16.86 10.17
N ILE A 58 18.53 -16.44 10.38
CA ILE A 58 19.03 -15.13 9.93
C ILE A 58 18.94 -15.01 8.40
N ASP A 59 19.40 -16.03 7.67
CA ASP A 59 19.37 -16.03 6.20
C ASP A 59 17.94 -15.95 5.67
N ALA A 60 17.00 -16.70 6.28
CA ALA A 60 15.60 -16.65 5.90
C ALA A 60 14.99 -15.25 6.13
N GLU A 61 15.28 -14.61 7.27
CA GLU A 61 14.80 -13.26 7.56
C GLU A 61 15.42 -12.21 6.60
N ILE A 62 16.71 -12.32 6.29
CA ILE A 62 17.41 -11.47 5.31
C ILE A 62 16.73 -11.56 3.95
N ILE A 63 16.42 -12.76 3.46
CA ILE A 63 15.79 -12.97 2.15
C ILE A 63 14.41 -12.30 2.10
N LEU A 64 13.60 -12.48 3.15
CA LEU A 64 12.27 -11.89 3.22
C LEU A 64 12.32 -10.36 3.27
N LEU A 65 13.18 -9.80 4.13
CA LEU A 65 13.36 -8.36 4.26
C LEU A 65 13.90 -7.73 2.97
N ALA A 66 14.88 -8.36 2.33
CA ALA A 66 15.45 -7.89 1.07
C ALA A 66 14.39 -7.88 -0.05
N ARG A 67 13.59 -8.95 -0.16
CA ARG A 67 12.49 -9.01 -1.15
C ARG A 67 11.46 -7.92 -0.90
N ARG A 68 11.04 -7.73 0.36
CA ARG A 68 10.08 -6.69 0.73
C ARG A 68 10.62 -5.29 0.44
N LEU A 69 11.89 -5.05 0.78
CA LEU A 69 12.55 -3.78 0.55
C LEU A 69 12.60 -3.44 -0.94
N ASN A 70 13.04 -4.38 -1.79
CA ASN A 70 13.08 -4.20 -3.24
C ASN A 70 11.70 -3.84 -3.81
N ALA A 71 10.64 -4.50 -3.35
CA ALA A 71 9.28 -4.20 -3.80
C ALA A 71 8.85 -2.76 -3.44
N MET A 72 9.13 -2.33 -2.20
CA MET A 72 8.78 -0.97 -1.77
C MET A 72 9.60 0.10 -2.49
N GLU A 73 10.89 -0.16 -2.72
CA GLU A 73 11.77 0.74 -3.49
C GLU A 73 11.30 0.86 -4.93
N SER A 74 10.94 -0.25 -5.58
CA SER A 74 10.39 -0.25 -6.94
C SER A 74 9.13 0.61 -7.06
N VAL A 75 8.19 0.50 -6.10
CA VAL A 75 6.95 1.31 -6.11
C VAL A 75 7.25 2.79 -5.88
N ARG A 76 8.18 3.11 -4.96
CA ARG A 76 8.61 4.50 -4.74
C ARG A 76 9.22 5.09 -6.00
N ASP A 77 10.07 4.33 -6.68
CA ASP A 77 10.81 4.81 -7.85
C ASP A 77 9.86 5.01 -9.04
N GLU A 78 8.93 4.09 -9.30
CA GLU A 78 7.87 4.28 -10.30
C GLU A 78 7.04 5.54 -10.03
N TYR A 79 6.73 5.83 -8.77
CA TYR A 79 5.99 7.04 -8.41
C TYR A 79 6.83 8.32 -8.56
N ASN A 80 8.13 8.29 -8.26
CA ASN A 80 9.01 9.42 -8.51
C ASN A 80 9.15 9.69 -10.02
N ASP A 81 9.30 8.63 -10.83
CA ASP A 81 9.36 8.75 -12.30
C ASP A 81 8.07 9.38 -12.85
N TYR A 82 6.91 9.04 -12.27
CA TYR A 82 5.62 9.67 -12.61
C TYR A 82 5.57 11.17 -12.28
N LEU A 83 6.26 11.63 -11.23
CA LEU A 83 6.29 13.04 -10.83
C LEU A 83 7.29 13.87 -11.66
N ASP A 84 8.35 13.24 -12.15
CA ASP A 84 9.42 13.89 -12.90
C ASP A 84 9.12 14.04 -14.42
N GLY A 85 8.12 13.31 -14.93
CA GLY A 85 7.67 13.32 -16.35
C GLY A 85 6.53 14.29 -16.64
#